data_AF-A0AB34PDC7-F1
#
_entry.id   AF-A0AB34PDC7-F1
#
_cell.length_a   1.000
_cell.length_b   1.000
_cell.length_c   1.000
_cell.angle_alpha   90.00
_cell.angle_beta   90.00
_cell.angle_gamma   90.00
#
_symmetry.space_group_name_H-M   'P 1'
#
loop_
_entity.id
_entity.type
_entity.pdbx_description
1 polymer ?
#
loop_
_entity_poly.entity_id
_entity_poly.type
_entity_poly.pdbx_seq_one_letter_code
_entity_poly.pdbx_strand_id
1 'polypeptide(L)'
;MATMDGWHLGMTSARHESGQRGVETISTGKGDHGGVSYGAYQLSSKSGTLREYLNQSRYEKDFAGLSPATDEFNEKWTQLARTDPAFGRDQHDFIKSTHYDKQLAALKAGGLDLSDRGPAVQDAIWSTSVQYRTLTPSLFRNGLEAKFGEGYKLSDLSDKQIVEALQDYKYSRTEALFKSSPTQWDSLRNRALEEKKGLVDLTEGRLPTQGSRSHRFPSADDGKLEQGERGEQVKQLQSQLAQLGATGRDGKPLHADGDFGGDTKYAVEQFQREHGLQVDGVVGRQTQTALGQALSQHTAKQAEQTVTPAAPVQTSSPLLSDSRHPDNAMYNGAVSKLETFGERGGFANRQELQQAAGQIVFEAKVSGMQRIDHVVPNKRGEGFFAVQGEMTDPAMQRVFVDRAQAQNQPLEQSSRQVAEESQRQAQQQALTQRHTETRGPTM
;
A
#
# COMPACT_ATOMS: atom_id res chain seq x y z
N MET A 1 -11.13 33.53 1.85
CA MET A 1 -10.63 32.14 1.68
C MET A 1 -11.67 31.36 0.89
N ALA A 2 -11.28 30.80 -0.26
CA ALA A 2 -12.15 29.93 -1.03
C ALA A 2 -12.41 28.65 -0.22
N THR A 3 -13.66 28.44 0.22
CA THR A 3 -14.05 27.27 0.99
C THR A 3 -14.61 26.22 0.04
N MET A 4 -13.80 25.22 -0.27
CA MET A 4 -14.30 23.96 -0.83
C MET A 4 -14.81 23.10 0.33
N ASP A 5 -16.04 22.62 0.25
CA ASP A 5 -16.63 21.80 1.32
C ASP A 5 -15.81 20.52 1.52
N GLY A 6 -15.48 20.21 2.77
CA GLY A 6 -14.63 19.09 3.15
C GLY A 6 -13.10 19.29 2.99
N TRP A 7 -12.62 20.37 2.36
CA TRP A 7 -11.18 20.66 2.29
C TRP A 7 -10.65 21.28 3.59
N HIS A 8 -9.42 20.93 3.96
CA HIS A 8 -8.66 21.61 5.01
C HIS A 8 -7.21 21.81 4.57
N LEU A 9 -6.55 22.85 5.10
CA LEU A 9 -5.18 23.18 4.72
C LEU A 9 -4.21 22.02 5.05
N GLY A 10 -3.34 21.69 4.10
CA GLY A 10 -2.38 20.59 4.24
C GLY A 10 -2.96 19.20 3.97
N MET A 11 -4.22 19.12 3.55
CA MET A 11 -4.92 17.87 3.24
C MET A 11 -4.17 17.01 2.21
N THR A 12 -3.56 17.63 1.20
CA THR A 12 -2.91 16.92 0.09
C THR A 12 -1.61 16.22 0.49
N SER A 13 -0.83 16.82 1.39
CA SER A 13 0.46 16.29 1.85
C SER A 13 0.37 15.59 3.21
N ALA A 14 -0.79 15.55 3.85
CA ALA A 14 -0.99 14.89 5.15
C ALA A 14 -0.41 13.47 5.20
N ARG A 15 -0.59 12.66 4.15
CA ARG A 15 -0.01 11.30 4.08
C ARG A 15 1.52 11.24 4.17
N HIS A 16 2.21 12.29 3.73
CA HIS A 16 3.67 12.39 3.72
C HIS A 16 4.22 13.04 4.99
N GLU A 17 3.41 13.87 5.65
CA GLU A 17 3.82 14.66 6.81
C GLU A 17 3.43 13.98 8.13
N SER A 18 2.24 13.40 8.20
CA SER A 18 1.83 12.61 9.35
C SER A 18 2.01 11.11 9.16
N GLY A 19 1.98 10.61 7.94
CA GLY A 19 1.72 9.18 7.72
C GLY A 19 0.34 8.80 8.24
N GLN A 20 0.02 7.50 8.30
CA GLN A 20 -1.22 6.99 8.92
C GLN A 20 -1.28 7.21 10.45
N ARG A 21 -0.45 8.10 11.00
CA ARG A 21 -0.19 8.26 12.43
C ARG A 21 -1.19 9.24 13.04
N GLY A 22 -1.82 8.81 14.13
CA GLY A 22 -2.76 9.64 14.90
C GLY A 22 -2.04 10.67 15.78
N VAL A 23 -2.82 11.61 16.31
CA VAL A 23 -2.39 12.68 17.25
C VAL A 23 -1.72 12.09 18.50
N GLU A 24 -2.04 10.85 18.83
CA GLU A 24 -1.53 10.06 19.95
C GLU A 24 -0.17 9.36 19.66
N THR A 25 0.34 9.43 18.43
CA THR A 25 1.49 8.59 18.03
C THR A 25 2.77 8.99 18.77
N ILE A 26 3.46 8.01 19.33
CA ILE A 26 4.76 8.17 20.00
C ILE A 26 5.72 7.12 19.43
N SER A 27 6.88 7.54 18.91
CA SER A 27 7.90 6.60 18.40
C SER A 27 8.82 6.12 19.53
N THR A 28 9.15 4.83 19.57
CA THR A 28 9.82 4.23 20.74
C THR A 28 11.33 4.46 20.80
N GLY A 29 11.95 5.13 19.83
CA GLY A 29 13.38 5.51 19.85
C GLY A 29 14.39 4.36 20.03
N LYS A 30 13.97 3.08 19.98
CA LYS A 30 14.85 1.92 20.19
C LYS A 30 15.76 1.72 18.97
N GLY A 31 17.03 2.11 19.11
CA GLY A 31 18.09 1.87 18.12
C GLY A 31 18.54 3.10 17.33
N ASP A 32 17.85 4.23 17.45
CA ASP A 32 18.15 5.43 16.66
C ASP A 32 18.70 6.59 17.50
N HIS A 33 19.64 7.31 16.92
CA HIS A 33 20.26 8.50 17.50
C HIS A 33 19.30 9.71 17.59
N GLY A 34 17.98 9.54 17.39
CA GLY A 34 17.00 10.62 17.15
C GLY A 34 16.05 10.98 18.31
N GLY A 35 16.04 10.20 19.40
CA GLY A 35 15.09 10.40 20.52
C GLY A 35 13.63 10.02 20.19
N VAL A 36 12.72 10.30 21.12
CA VAL A 36 11.27 10.02 20.99
C VAL A 36 10.60 11.15 20.21
N SER A 37 9.71 10.80 19.27
CA SER A 37 8.94 11.77 18.48
C SER A 37 7.44 11.61 18.71
N TYR A 38 6.73 12.74 18.73
CA TYR A 38 5.34 12.83 19.22
C TYR A 38 4.38 13.40 18.19
N GLY A 39 3.16 12.88 18.20
CA GLY A 39 2.02 13.44 17.48
C GLY A 39 2.00 13.16 16.00
N ALA A 40 0.99 13.77 15.35
CA ALA A 40 0.75 13.62 13.92
C ALA A 40 1.99 14.05 13.13
N TYR A 41 2.66 15.13 13.52
CA TYR A 41 3.82 15.68 12.80
C TYR A 41 5.19 15.20 13.30
N GLN A 42 5.23 14.19 14.16
CA GLN A 42 6.48 13.61 14.72
C GLN A 42 7.43 14.67 15.29
N LEU A 43 6.92 15.48 16.21
CA LEU A 43 7.67 16.48 16.95
C LEU A 43 8.74 15.81 17.82
N SER A 44 10.00 16.03 17.51
CA SER A 44 11.12 15.32 18.14
C SER A 44 11.52 16.00 19.44
N SER A 45 11.74 15.19 20.48
CA SER A 45 12.30 15.66 21.75
C SER A 45 13.78 16.08 21.61
N LYS A 46 14.52 15.48 20.67
CA LYS A 46 15.95 15.73 20.49
C LYS A 46 16.26 16.94 19.61
N SER A 47 15.52 17.13 18.51
CA SER A 47 15.71 18.30 17.63
C SER A 47 15.12 19.59 18.20
N GLY A 48 14.36 19.49 19.30
CA GLY A 48 13.77 20.63 20.00
C GLY A 48 12.40 21.05 19.49
N THR A 49 11.90 20.48 18.40
CA THR A 49 10.58 20.85 17.83
C THR A 49 9.42 20.55 18.76
N LEU A 50 9.52 19.49 19.58
CA LEU A 50 8.55 19.23 20.66
C LEU A 50 8.52 20.36 21.69
N ARG A 51 9.69 20.87 22.08
CA ARG A 51 9.79 21.96 23.06
C ARG A 51 9.25 23.26 22.48
N GLU A 52 9.56 23.55 21.22
CA GLU A 52 9.01 24.72 20.51
C GLU A 52 7.50 24.67 20.41
N TYR A 53 6.93 23.48 20.15
CA TYR A 53 5.50 23.25 20.18
C TYR A 53 4.92 23.53 21.55
N LEU A 54 5.43 22.89 22.60
CA LEU A 54 4.89 23.06 23.96
C LEU A 54 4.94 24.52 24.42
N ASN A 55 6.01 25.27 24.10
CA ASN A 55 6.13 26.69 24.45
C ASN A 55 5.10 27.61 23.77
N GLN A 56 4.50 27.16 22.67
CA GLN A 56 3.48 27.91 21.91
C GLN A 56 2.09 27.28 22.05
N SER A 57 2.02 26.08 22.61
CA SER A 57 0.82 25.30 22.76
C SER A 57 0.04 25.76 23.98
N ARG A 58 -1.29 25.75 23.86
CA ARG A 58 -2.16 25.96 25.02
C ARG A 58 -2.02 24.86 26.09
N TYR A 59 -1.41 23.72 25.73
CA TYR A 59 -1.15 22.58 26.60
C TYR A 59 0.20 22.65 27.32
N GLU A 60 0.96 23.75 27.22
CA GLU A 60 2.24 23.91 27.93
C GLU A 60 2.14 23.49 29.42
N LYS A 61 1.10 24.01 30.10
CA LYS A 61 0.86 23.77 31.53
C LYS A 61 0.49 22.32 31.85
N ASP A 62 -0.12 21.61 30.90
CA ASP A 62 -0.47 20.20 31.05
C ASP A 62 0.77 19.30 31.11
N PHE A 63 1.88 19.73 30.52
CA PHE A 63 3.16 19.02 30.52
C PHE A 63 4.18 19.60 31.50
N ALA A 64 3.80 20.59 32.31
CA ALA A 64 4.71 21.23 33.26
C ALA A 64 5.26 20.21 34.28
N GLY A 65 6.58 20.14 34.39
CA GLY A 65 7.27 19.18 35.26
C GLY A 65 7.41 17.77 34.69
N LEU A 66 6.83 17.48 33.52
CA LEU A 66 7.02 16.20 32.84
C LEU A 66 8.19 16.28 31.86
N SER A 67 9.02 15.25 31.84
CA SER A 67 10.17 15.19 30.91
C SER A 67 9.79 14.40 29.66
N PRO A 68 10.06 14.90 28.44
CA PRO A 68 9.89 14.11 27.23
C PRO A 68 10.63 12.77 27.31
N ALA A 69 10.12 11.76 26.59
CA ALA A 69 10.60 10.38 26.58
C ALA A 69 10.50 9.63 27.92
N THR A 70 9.59 10.05 28.81
CA THR A 70 9.24 9.33 30.06
C THR A 70 7.83 8.74 29.97
N ASP A 71 7.55 7.73 30.78
CA ASP A 71 6.24 7.07 30.80
C ASP A 71 5.13 8.07 31.18
N GLU A 72 5.39 8.93 32.17
CA GLU A 72 4.44 9.94 32.63
C GLU A 72 4.09 10.97 31.54
N PHE A 73 5.10 11.41 30.79
CA PHE A 73 4.89 12.30 29.65
C PHE A 73 4.11 11.62 28.53
N ASN A 74 4.44 10.35 28.23
CA ASN A 74 3.80 9.57 27.18
C ASN A 74 2.33 9.27 27.49
N GLU A 75 2.02 8.96 28.75
CA GLU A 75 0.67 8.76 29.24
C GLU A 75 -0.16 10.05 29.11
N LYS A 76 0.39 11.18 29.57
CA LYS A 76 -0.29 12.48 29.46
C LYS A 76 -0.55 12.88 28.00
N TRP A 77 0.42 12.65 27.11
CA TRP A 77 0.28 12.88 25.67
C TRP A 77 -0.84 12.05 25.07
N THR A 78 -0.84 10.75 25.36
CA THR A 78 -1.85 9.80 24.85
C THR A 78 -3.23 10.12 25.42
N GLN A 79 -3.30 10.53 26.69
CA GLN A 79 -4.55 10.95 27.33
C GLN A 79 -5.14 12.16 26.60
N LEU A 80 -4.39 13.26 26.44
CA LEU A 80 -4.88 14.47 25.77
C LEU A 80 -5.33 14.19 24.34
N ALA A 81 -4.57 13.37 23.59
CA ALA A 81 -4.94 12.98 22.23
C ALA A 81 -6.27 12.21 22.15
N ARG A 82 -6.62 11.45 23.20
CA ARG A 82 -7.87 10.67 23.25
C ARG A 82 -9.05 11.48 23.80
N THR A 83 -8.81 12.39 24.74
CA THR A 83 -9.88 13.04 25.50
C THR A 83 -10.18 14.46 25.04
N ASP A 84 -9.23 15.14 24.38
CA ASP A 84 -9.41 16.50 23.89
C ASP A 84 -9.24 16.58 22.38
N PRO A 85 -10.35 16.64 21.61
CA PRO A 85 -10.33 16.77 20.16
C PRO A 85 -9.59 18.00 19.62
N ALA A 86 -9.35 19.01 20.46
CA ALA A 86 -8.60 20.20 20.06
C ALA A 86 -7.08 20.03 20.18
N PHE A 87 -6.57 18.94 20.78
CA PHE A 87 -5.13 18.69 20.85
C PHE A 87 -4.52 18.46 19.46
N GLY A 88 -5.25 17.76 18.58
CA GLY A 88 -4.84 17.59 17.18
C GLY A 88 -4.86 18.89 16.38
N ARG A 89 -5.84 19.77 16.65
CA ARG A 89 -5.92 21.09 16.01
C ARG A 89 -4.77 21.99 16.45
N ASP A 90 -4.43 21.98 17.74
CA ASP A 90 -3.31 22.76 18.29
C ASP A 90 -1.97 22.35 17.67
N GLN A 91 -1.72 21.05 17.47
CA GLN A 91 -0.55 20.56 16.73
C GLN A 91 -0.54 21.04 15.27
N HIS A 92 -1.68 20.99 14.59
CA HIS A 92 -1.82 21.47 13.21
C HIS A 92 -1.58 22.99 13.10
N ASP A 93 -2.16 23.77 14.01
CA ASP A 93 -2.03 25.23 14.08
C ASP A 93 -0.57 25.64 14.36
N PHE A 94 0.15 24.87 15.19
CA PHE A 94 1.58 25.07 15.39
C PHE A 94 2.38 24.89 14.09
N ILE A 95 2.12 23.84 13.31
CA ILE A 95 2.80 23.64 12.01
C ILE A 95 2.44 24.77 11.04
N LYS A 96 1.17 25.18 11.02
CA LYS A 96 0.72 26.30 10.21
C LYS A 96 1.51 27.58 10.50
N SER A 97 1.60 27.98 11.77
CA SER A 97 2.24 29.24 12.17
C SER A 97 3.76 29.21 11.99
N THR A 98 4.39 28.05 12.17
CA THR A 98 5.85 27.92 12.11
C THR A 98 6.39 27.65 10.72
N HIS A 99 5.57 27.14 9.79
CA HIS A 99 5.98 26.78 8.43
C HIS A 99 5.17 27.56 7.40
N TYR A 100 3.88 27.24 7.25
CA TYR A 100 3.04 27.78 6.18
C TYR A 100 2.95 29.32 6.22
N ASP A 101 2.59 29.91 7.36
CA ASP A 101 2.39 31.36 7.48
C ASP A 101 3.69 32.13 7.22
N LYS A 102 4.83 31.61 7.72
CA LYS A 102 6.15 32.20 7.48
C LYS A 102 6.54 32.16 6.00
N GLN A 103 6.30 31.04 5.32
CA GLN A 103 6.65 30.92 3.90
C GLN A 103 5.69 31.69 3.01
N LEU A 104 4.40 31.77 3.34
CA LEU A 104 3.44 32.62 2.63
C LEU A 104 3.83 34.10 2.72
N ALA A 105 4.22 34.56 3.92
CA ALA A 105 4.73 35.92 4.11
C ALA A 105 6.03 36.17 3.31
N ALA A 106 6.96 35.20 3.29
CA ALA A 106 8.20 35.30 2.53
C ALA A 106 7.97 35.34 1.00
N LEU A 107 7.03 34.53 0.49
CA LEU A 107 6.59 34.55 -0.91
C LEU A 107 6.06 35.95 -1.29
N LYS A 108 5.14 36.49 -0.48
CA LYS A 108 4.56 37.83 -0.67
C LYS A 108 5.63 38.94 -0.62
N ALA A 109 6.51 38.91 0.38
CA ALA A 109 7.62 39.87 0.49
C ALA A 109 8.59 39.78 -0.70
N GLY A 110 8.72 38.59 -1.30
CA GLY A 110 9.51 38.32 -2.50
C GLY A 110 8.80 38.61 -3.82
N GLY A 111 7.65 39.31 -3.81
CA GLY A 111 6.90 39.71 -4.99
C GLY A 111 5.97 38.65 -5.58
N LEU A 112 5.81 37.49 -4.93
CA LEU A 112 4.92 36.41 -5.37
C LEU A 112 3.76 36.26 -4.37
N ASP A 113 2.76 37.12 -4.50
CA ASP A 113 1.58 37.08 -3.62
C ASP A 113 0.60 35.98 -4.05
N LEU A 114 0.58 34.88 -3.29
CA LEU A 114 -0.31 33.74 -3.48
C LEU A 114 -1.42 33.66 -2.42
N SER A 115 -1.58 34.69 -1.59
CA SER A 115 -2.49 34.66 -0.43
C SER A 115 -3.97 34.52 -0.81
N ASP A 116 -4.36 35.02 -1.99
CA ASP A 116 -5.74 34.97 -2.49
C ASP A 116 -6.02 33.75 -3.40
N ARG A 117 -5.06 32.82 -3.55
CA ARG A 117 -5.19 31.64 -4.42
C ARG A 117 -6.03 30.53 -3.78
N GLY A 118 -6.55 29.64 -4.62
CA GLY A 118 -7.46 28.57 -4.21
C GLY A 118 -6.78 27.41 -3.46
N PRO A 119 -7.58 26.42 -3.01
CA PRO A 119 -7.15 25.32 -2.14
C PRO A 119 -5.88 24.60 -2.61
N ALA A 120 -5.76 24.34 -3.91
CA ALA A 120 -4.59 23.68 -4.48
C ALA A 120 -3.29 24.47 -4.23
N VAL A 121 -3.30 25.78 -4.48
CA VAL A 121 -2.10 26.59 -4.26
C VAL A 121 -1.78 26.69 -2.76
N GLN A 122 -2.80 26.80 -1.90
CA GLN A 122 -2.58 26.83 -0.45
C GLN A 122 -1.99 25.52 0.08
N ASP A 123 -2.47 24.37 -0.37
CA ASP A 123 -1.89 23.06 -0.03
C ASP A 123 -0.49 22.87 -0.61
N ALA A 124 -0.22 23.40 -1.81
CA ALA A 124 1.11 23.38 -2.40
C ALA A 124 2.11 24.18 -1.55
N ILE A 125 1.70 25.36 -1.03
CA ILE A 125 2.53 26.17 -0.13
C ILE A 125 2.76 25.42 1.18
N TRP A 126 1.70 24.82 1.76
CA TRP A 126 1.80 24.02 2.96
C TRP A 126 2.83 22.89 2.79
N SER A 127 2.63 22.01 1.81
CA SER A 127 3.51 20.86 1.55
C SER A 127 4.97 21.30 1.38
N THR A 128 5.18 22.33 0.57
CA THR A 128 6.52 22.84 0.27
C THR A 128 7.17 23.46 1.52
N SER A 129 6.40 24.18 2.33
CA SER A 129 6.89 24.79 3.57
C SER A 129 7.34 23.77 4.60
N VAL A 130 6.64 22.64 4.70
CA VAL A 130 6.99 21.56 5.63
C VAL A 130 8.21 20.78 5.12
N GLN A 131 8.24 20.47 3.82
CA GLN A 131 9.31 19.66 3.23
C GLN A 131 10.63 20.43 3.02
N TYR A 132 10.55 21.66 2.51
CA TYR A 132 11.71 22.43 2.03
C TYR A 132 11.98 23.69 2.85
N ARG A 133 11.10 24.06 3.78
CA ARG A 133 11.27 25.19 4.72
C ARG A 133 11.63 26.47 3.95
N THR A 134 12.78 27.06 4.24
CA THR A 134 13.24 28.34 3.69
C THR A 134 13.52 28.32 2.19
N LEU A 135 13.62 27.15 1.55
CA LEU A 135 13.73 27.02 0.09
C LEU A 135 12.37 27.16 -0.62
N THR A 136 11.26 27.24 0.12
CA THR A 136 9.91 27.33 -0.46
C THR A 136 9.77 28.48 -1.47
N PRO A 137 10.18 29.72 -1.15
CA PRO A 137 10.01 30.83 -2.09
C PRO A 137 10.80 30.64 -3.39
N SER A 138 12.01 30.10 -3.33
CA SER A 138 12.83 29.85 -4.52
C SER A 138 12.29 28.71 -5.36
N LEU A 139 11.72 27.66 -4.76
CA LEU A 139 11.09 26.57 -5.51
C LEU A 139 9.88 27.04 -6.32
N PHE A 140 9.02 27.86 -5.73
CA PHE A 140 7.89 28.46 -6.45
C PHE A 140 8.37 29.36 -7.60
N ARG A 141 9.28 30.30 -7.31
CA ARG A 141 9.78 31.23 -8.32
C ARG A 141 10.46 30.48 -9.47
N ASN A 142 11.42 29.63 -9.16
CA ASN A 142 12.19 28.91 -10.17
C ASN A 142 11.32 27.93 -10.97
N GLY A 143 10.30 27.33 -10.34
CA GLY A 143 9.36 26.46 -11.04
C GLY A 143 8.51 27.22 -12.05
N LEU A 144 8.00 28.39 -11.67
CA LEU A 144 7.25 29.27 -12.55
C LEU A 144 8.12 29.80 -13.70
N GLU A 145 9.33 30.27 -13.40
CA GLU A 145 10.29 30.74 -14.41
C GLU A 145 10.71 29.62 -15.37
N ALA A 146 10.96 28.40 -14.86
CA ALA A 146 11.33 27.27 -15.69
C ALA A 146 10.20 26.85 -16.65
N LYS A 147 8.93 27.00 -16.26
CA LYS A 147 7.78 26.58 -17.07
C LYS A 147 7.26 27.68 -18.01
N PHE A 148 7.29 28.93 -17.57
CA PHE A 148 6.66 30.05 -18.28
C PHE A 148 7.65 31.12 -18.75
N GLY A 149 8.94 30.95 -18.48
CA GLY A 149 9.98 31.91 -18.80
C GLY A 149 10.09 33.05 -17.78
N GLU A 150 11.16 33.83 -17.90
CA GLU A 150 11.34 35.06 -17.14
C GLU A 150 10.27 36.10 -17.52
N GLY A 151 9.72 36.81 -16.55
CA GLY A 151 8.71 37.86 -16.79
C GLY A 151 7.25 37.38 -16.92
N TYR A 152 6.95 36.14 -16.52
CA TYR A 152 5.55 35.69 -16.41
C TYR A 152 4.74 36.64 -15.51
N LYS A 153 3.46 36.81 -15.85
CA LYS A 153 2.51 37.54 -15.01
C LYS A 153 1.72 36.56 -14.17
N LEU A 154 1.89 36.62 -12.86
CA LEU A 154 1.17 35.73 -11.95
C LEU A 154 -0.36 35.82 -12.12
N SER A 155 -0.89 37.01 -12.45
CA SER A 155 -2.32 37.23 -12.74
C SER A 155 -2.87 36.35 -13.87
N ASP A 156 -2.01 35.96 -14.81
CA ASP A 156 -2.42 35.25 -16.02
C ASP A 156 -2.37 33.73 -15.81
N LEU A 157 -1.84 33.27 -14.67
CA LEU A 157 -1.69 31.87 -14.35
C LEU A 157 -2.86 31.35 -13.51
N SER A 158 -3.41 30.22 -13.96
CA SER A 158 -4.36 29.43 -13.17
C SER A 158 -3.68 28.71 -12.01
N ASP A 159 -4.46 28.33 -11.00
CA ASP A 159 -3.98 27.52 -9.87
C ASP A 159 -3.35 26.20 -10.34
N LYS A 160 -3.94 25.57 -11.37
CA LYS A 160 -3.41 24.34 -11.99
C LYS A 160 -2.01 24.56 -12.57
N GLN A 161 -1.83 25.64 -13.33
CA GLN A 161 -0.53 25.98 -13.91
C GLN A 161 0.54 26.23 -12.83
N ILE A 162 0.17 26.90 -11.74
CA ILE A 162 1.08 27.20 -10.62
C ILE A 162 1.53 25.90 -9.93
N VAL A 163 0.58 25.03 -9.55
CA VAL A 163 0.92 23.79 -8.82
C VAL A 163 1.67 22.81 -9.71
N GLU A 164 1.33 22.70 -11.00
CA GLU A 164 2.09 21.85 -11.91
C GLU A 164 3.53 22.35 -12.10
N ALA A 165 3.73 23.67 -12.27
CA ALA A 165 5.07 24.26 -12.43
C ALA A 165 5.97 23.94 -11.22
N LEU A 166 5.43 24.11 -10.02
CA LEU A 166 6.13 23.78 -8.78
C LEU A 166 6.51 22.30 -8.69
N GLN A 167 5.54 21.41 -8.92
CA GLN A 167 5.77 19.97 -8.75
C GLN A 167 6.69 19.40 -9.85
N ASP A 168 6.57 19.89 -11.09
CA ASP A 168 7.49 19.56 -12.19
C ASP A 168 8.93 20.01 -11.87
N TYR A 169 9.07 21.18 -11.24
CA TYR A 169 10.38 21.67 -10.79
C TYR A 169 10.96 20.82 -9.65
N LYS A 170 10.17 20.49 -8.62
CA LYS A 170 10.62 19.59 -7.53
C LYS A 170 11.08 18.23 -8.07
N TYR A 171 10.30 17.65 -8.98
CA TYR A 171 10.64 16.38 -9.63
C TYR A 171 11.97 16.47 -10.40
N SER A 172 12.07 17.44 -11.30
CA SER A 172 13.26 17.58 -12.17
C SER A 172 14.52 17.99 -11.41
N ARG A 173 14.38 18.68 -10.27
CA ARG A 173 15.50 19.14 -9.44
C ARG A 173 15.80 18.27 -8.23
N THR A 174 15.15 17.11 -8.08
CA THR A 174 15.36 16.22 -6.93
C THR A 174 16.84 15.90 -6.70
N GLU A 175 17.59 15.52 -7.74
CA GLU A 175 19.03 15.22 -7.58
C GLU A 175 19.83 16.44 -7.14
N ALA A 176 19.51 17.61 -7.69
CA ALA A 176 20.21 18.85 -7.38
C ALA A 176 19.92 19.35 -5.96
N LEU A 177 18.69 19.14 -5.48
CA LEU A 177 18.23 19.53 -4.14
C LEU A 177 18.70 18.55 -3.07
N PHE A 178 18.88 17.27 -3.42
CA PHE A 178 19.22 16.19 -2.49
C PHE A 178 20.49 15.44 -2.92
N LYS A 179 21.53 16.16 -3.35
CA LYS A 179 22.80 15.57 -3.83
C LYS A 179 23.43 14.58 -2.85
N SER A 180 23.27 14.84 -1.55
CA SER A 180 23.83 14.01 -0.48
C SER A 180 22.96 12.81 -0.10
N SER A 181 21.81 12.60 -0.76
CA SER A 181 20.86 11.53 -0.42
C SER A 181 20.30 10.82 -1.67
N PRO A 182 21.18 10.23 -2.52
CA PRO A 182 20.77 9.62 -3.78
C PRO A 182 19.79 8.47 -3.64
N THR A 183 19.84 7.73 -2.53
CA THR A 183 18.89 6.65 -2.22
C THR A 183 17.47 7.14 -1.98
N GLN A 184 17.26 8.44 -1.74
CA GLN A 184 15.93 9.03 -1.53
C GLN A 184 15.34 9.65 -2.80
N TRP A 185 16.07 9.68 -3.93
CA TRP A 185 15.62 10.42 -5.10
C TRP A 185 14.31 9.87 -5.69
N ASP A 186 14.15 8.56 -5.75
CA ASP A 186 12.95 7.93 -6.30
C ASP A 186 11.72 8.24 -5.44
N SER A 187 11.82 8.13 -4.11
CA SER A 187 10.71 8.44 -3.20
C SER A 187 10.34 9.93 -3.23
N LEU A 188 11.32 10.83 -3.31
CA LEU A 188 11.10 12.28 -3.42
C LEU A 188 10.43 12.66 -4.76
N ARG A 189 10.82 12.00 -5.86
CA ARG A 189 10.18 12.17 -7.17
C ARG A 189 8.75 11.64 -7.17
N ASN A 190 8.53 10.46 -6.61
CA ASN A 190 7.19 9.87 -6.50
C ASN A 190 6.27 10.76 -5.68
N ARG A 191 6.73 11.24 -4.52
CA ARG A 191 6.02 12.24 -3.72
C ARG A 191 5.62 13.47 -4.53
N ALA A 192 6.54 14.02 -5.34
CA ALA A 192 6.24 15.18 -6.19
C ALA A 192 5.11 14.90 -7.21
N LEU A 193 5.12 13.73 -7.86
CA LEU A 193 4.08 13.31 -8.82
C LEU A 193 2.72 13.06 -8.14
N GLU A 194 2.76 12.42 -6.98
CA GLU A 194 1.62 12.09 -6.15
C GLU A 194 0.90 13.33 -5.62
N GLU A 195 1.66 14.28 -5.08
CA GLU A 195 1.14 15.58 -4.68
C GLU A 195 0.62 16.34 -5.90
N LYS A 196 1.33 16.31 -7.05
CA LYS A 196 0.84 16.95 -8.29
C LYS A 196 -0.56 16.46 -8.65
N LYS A 197 -0.80 15.14 -8.60
CA LYS A 197 -2.12 14.56 -8.87
C LYS A 197 -3.19 15.12 -7.93
N GLY A 198 -2.95 15.09 -6.61
CA GLY A 198 -3.91 15.58 -5.62
C GLY A 198 -4.17 17.08 -5.72
N LEU A 199 -3.13 17.87 -5.97
CA LEU A 199 -3.26 19.31 -6.17
C LEU A 199 -4.06 19.63 -7.44
N VAL A 200 -3.84 18.89 -8.53
CA VAL A 200 -4.65 19.04 -9.76
C VAL A 200 -6.10 18.65 -9.52
N ASP A 201 -6.37 17.58 -8.77
CA ASP A 201 -7.74 17.22 -8.37
C ASP A 201 -8.44 18.36 -7.62
N LEU A 202 -7.74 19.03 -6.68
CA LEU A 202 -8.27 20.23 -5.99
C LEU A 202 -8.62 21.36 -6.97
N THR A 203 -7.81 21.58 -8.00
CA THR A 203 -8.12 22.62 -9.01
C THR A 203 -9.35 22.28 -9.85
N GLU A 204 -9.72 21.01 -9.91
CA GLU A 204 -10.88 20.50 -10.63
C GLU A 204 -12.10 20.30 -9.71
N GLY A 205 -12.03 20.82 -8.47
CA GLY A 205 -13.12 20.71 -7.50
C GLY A 205 -13.34 19.29 -6.99
N ARG A 206 -12.34 18.41 -7.13
CA ARG A 206 -12.35 17.07 -6.52
C ARG A 206 -11.48 17.12 -5.27
N LEU A 207 -12.03 16.66 -4.15
CA LEU A 207 -11.17 16.45 -2.99
C LEU A 207 -10.12 15.42 -3.42
N PRO A 208 -8.82 15.72 -3.23
CA PRO A 208 -7.77 14.74 -3.46
C PRO A 208 -8.15 13.58 -2.58
N THR A 209 -8.20 12.36 -3.12
CA THR A 209 -8.76 11.19 -2.45
C THR A 209 -8.19 11.05 -1.04
N GLN A 210 -8.86 11.69 -0.08
CA GLN A 210 -8.79 11.42 1.33
C GLN A 210 -9.52 10.09 1.39
N GLY A 211 -8.77 9.02 1.63
CA GLY A 211 -9.39 7.73 1.92
C GLY A 211 -10.50 7.97 2.94
N SER A 212 -11.75 7.96 2.47
CA SER A 212 -12.90 8.00 3.36
C SER A 212 -12.74 6.78 4.24
N ARG A 213 -12.64 7.05 5.54
CA ARG A 213 -12.26 6.11 6.60
C ARG A 213 -13.13 4.85 6.57
N SER A 214 -12.61 3.79 5.96
CA SER A 214 -12.82 2.40 6.39
C SER A 214 -11.43 1.80 6.56
N HIS A 215 -11.13 1.30 7.76
CA HIS A 215 -9.78 0.91 8.20
C HIS A 215 -9.10 -0.08 7.23
N ARG A 216 -8.25 0.42 6.33
CA ARG A 216 -7.29 -0.35 5.54
C ARG A 216 -5.87 -0.07 6.05
N PHE A 217 -5.23 -1.07 6.63
CA PHE A 217 -3.77 -1.17 6.79
C PHE A 217 -3.26 -2.22 5.77
N PRO A 218 -1.97 -2.28 5.41
CA PRO A 218 -1.07 -1.23 4.92
C PRO A 218 -0.68 -1.52 3.44
N SER A 219 -0.41 -0.50 2.65
CA SER A 219 0.20 -0.66 1.31
C SER A 219 1.00 0.61 0.97
N ALA A 220 2.31 0.45 0.75
CA ALA A 220 3.30 1.34 0.14
C ALA A 220 2.80 2.25 -0.96
N ASP A 221 3.47 3.38 -1.05
CA ASP A 221 3.41 4.28 -2.19
C ASP A 221 4.81 4.90 -2.39
N ASP A 222 5.75 4.08 -2.86
CA ASP A 222 6.63 4.48 -3.97
C ASP A 222 6.30 3.68 -5.24
N GLY A 223 5.34 2.75 -5.17
CA GLY A 223 5.02 1.81 -6.24
C GLY A 223 6.26 1.06 -6.75
N LYS A 224 7.29 0.88 -5.91
CA LYS A 224 8.53 0.20 -6.26
C LYS A 224 8.73 -0.89 -5.22
N LEU A 225 8.74 -2.15 -5.65
CA LEU A 225 9.05 -3.25 -4.74
C LEU A 225 10.47 -3.75 -5.01
N GLU A 226 11.31 -3.82 -3.96
CA GLU A 226 12.71 -4.25 -4.09
C GLU A 226 13.20 -5.16 -2.96
N GLN A 227 14.36 -5.77 -3.19
CA GLN A 227 14.91 -6.79 -2.29
C GLN A 227 15.13 -6.24 -0.87
N GLY A 228 14.56 -6.93 0.12
CA GLY A 228 14.61 -6.55 1.53
C GLY A 228 13.30 -5.95 2.06
N GLU A 229 12.37 -5.60 1.19
CA GLU A 229 11.03 -5.16 1.57
C GLU A 229 10.12 -6.32 2.00
N ARG A 230 9.12 -6.00 2.82
CA ARG A 230 8.19 -6.98 3.36
C ARG A 230 6.78 -6.41 3.49
N GLY A 231 5.76 -7.26 3.38
CA GLY A 231 4.37 -6.91 3.63
C GLY A 231 3.43 -7.27 2.48
N GLU A 232 2.18 -6.85 2.59
CA GLU A 232 1.08 -7.30 1.71
C GLU A 232 1.29 -6.99 0.23
N GLN A 233 2.08 -5.96 -0.12
CA GLN A 233 2.34 -5.64 -1.52
C GLN A 233 3.42 -6.51 -2.14
N VAL A 234 4.43 -6.89 -1.35
CA VAL A 234 5.38 -7.92 -1.76
C VAL A 234 4.64 -9.22 -1.98
N LYS A 235 3.69 -9.55 -1.09
CA LYS A 235 2.83 -10.71 -1.23
C LYS A 235 1.96 -10.64 -2.50
N GLN A 236 1.33 -9.50 -2.76
CA GLN A 236 0.54 -9.28 -3.97
C GLN A 236 1.39 -9.41 -5.24
N LEU A 237 2.59 -8.84 -5.26
CA LEU A 237 3.55 -8.99 -6.35
C LEU A 237 3.92 -10.46 -6.56
N GLN A 238 4.26 -11.17 -5.48
CA GLN A 238 4.60 -12.59 -5.55
C GLN A 238 3.42 -13.40 -6.10
N SER A 239 2.18 -13.09 -5.69
CA SER A 239 0.97 -13.72 -6.24
C SER A 239 0.77 -13.41 -7.74
N GLN A 240 0.98 -12.18 -8.17
CA GLN A 240 0.87 -11.79 -9.58
C GLN A 240 1.92 -12.50 -10.45
N LEU A 241 3.17 -12.54 -9.99
CA LEU A 241 4.25 -13.27 -10.66
C LEU A 241 3.98 -14.78 -10.69
N ALA A 242 3.48 -15.36 -9.60
CA ALA A 242 3.11 -16.78 -9.55
C ALA A 242 1.94 -17.13 -10.48
N GLN A 243 0.96 -16.23 -10.64
CA GLN A 243 -0.14 -16.37 -11.60
C GLN A 243 0.38 -16.40 -13.05
N LEU A 244 1.41 -15.61 -13.34
CA LEU A 244 2.11 -15.60 -14.62
C LEU A 244 3.12 -16.75 -14.78
N GLY A 245 3.25 -17.63 -13.78
CA GLY A 245 4.11 -18.82 -13.84
C GLY A 245 5.55 -18.61 -13.42
N ALA A 246 5.88 -17.50 -12.75
CA ALA A 246 7.25 -17.21 -12.32
C ALA A 246 7.75 -18.19 -11.24
N THR A 247 9.04 -18.51 -11.31
CA THR A 247 9.73 -19.41 -10.37
C THR A 247 10.83 -18.69 -9.58
N GLY A 248 11.13 -19.20 -8.39
CA GLY A 248 12.31 -18.82 -7.59
C GLY A 248 13.60 -19.36 -8.18
N ARG A 249 14.74 -19.07 -7.53
CA ARG A 249 16.07 -19.50 -7.98
C ARG A 249 16.25 -21.02 -7.95
N ASP A 250 15.46 -21.68 -7.13
CA ASP A 250 15.43 -23.14 -6.99
C ASP A 250 14.58 -23.83 -8.06
N GLY A 251 14.01 -23.07 -9.01
CA GLY A 251 13.17 -23.57 -10.09
C GLY A 251 11.76 -23.97 -9.65
N LYS A 252 11.37 -23.67 -8.40
CA LYS A 252 10.01 -23.90 -7.91
C LYS A 252 9.14 -22.66 -8.10
N PRO A 253 7.80 -22.79 -8.18
CA PRO A 253 6.92 -21.64 -8.25
C PRO A 253 7.14 -20.68 -7.10
N LEU A 254 7.06 -19.40 -7.43
CA LEU A 254 7.24 -18.34 -6.46
C LEU A 254 6.13 -18.40 -5.39
N HIS A 255 6.51 -18.59 -4.13
CA HIS A 255 5.58 -18.58 -3.01
C HIS A 255 5.37 -17.15 -2.48
N ALA A 256 4.12 -16.80 -2.15
CA ALA A 256 3.76 -15.48 -1.66
C ALA A 256 3.84 -15.41 -0.13
N ASP A 257 5.07 -15.33 0.41
CA ASP A 257 5.34 -15.21 1.84
C ASP A 257 5.35 -13.76 2.36
N GLY A 258 5.30 -12.79 1.45
CA GLY A 258 5.35 -11.36 1.78
C GLY A 258 6.76 -10.84 2.05
N ASP A 259 7.81 -11.63 1.81
CA ASP A 259 9.21 -11.24 1.97
C ASP A 259 9.91 -11.12 0.61
N PHE A 260 10.44 -9.94 0.28
CA PHE A 260 11.12 -9.71 -1.00
C PHE A 260 12.56 -10.23 -0.89
N GLY A 261 12.67 -11.55 -0.86
CA GLY A 261 13.92 -12.29 -0.74
C GLY A 261 14.62 -12.54 -2.07
N GLY A 262 15.59 -13.45 -2.04
CA GLY A 262 16.38 -13.80 -3.23
C GLY A 262 15.52 -14.39 -4.36
N ASP A 263 14.50 -15.17 -4.03
CA ASP A 263 13.62 -15.83 -5.00
C ASP A 263 12.66 -14.85 -5.67
N THR A 264 12.10 -13.90 -4.91
CA THR A 264 11.26 -12.82 -5.48
C THR A 264 12.06 -11.93 -6.41
N LYS A 265 13.29 -11.55 -6.04
CA LYS A 265 14.17 -10.80 -6.93
C LYS A 265 14.45 -11.55 -8.23
N TYR A 266 14.75 -12.84 -8.15
CA TYR A 266 15.00 -13.65 -9.34
C TYR A 266 13.78 -13.73 -10.26
N ALA A 267 12.59 -13.95 -9.70
CA ALA A 267 11.34 -13.97 -10.45
C ALA A 267 11.05 -12.62 -11.15
N VAL A 268 11.33 -11.50 -10.48
CA VAL A 268 11.22 -10.15 -11.07
C VAL A 268 12.21 -9.96 -12.21
N GLU A 269 13.47 -10.36 -12.03
CA GLU A 269 14.50 -10.26 -13.09
C GLU A 269 14.14 -11.11 -14.33
N GLN A 270 13.56 -12.29 -14.13
CA GLN A 270 13.07 -13.13 -15.24
C GLN A 270 11.91 -12.46 -15.96
N PHE A 271 10.90 -12.00 -15.21
CA PHE A 271 9.75 -11.31 -15.77
C PHE A 271 10.18 -10.08 -16.59
N GLN A 272 11.09 -9.26 -16.03
CA GLN A 272 11.66 -8.10 -16.72
C GLN A 272 12.36 -8.50 -18.03
N ARG A 273 13.14 -9.58 -18.01
CA ARG A 273 13.85 -10.08 -19.19
C ARG A 273 12.89 -10.54 -20.29
N GLU A 274 11.83 -11.27 -19.91
CA GLU A 274 10.82 -11.79 -20.84
C GLU A 274 9.99 -10.66 -21.49
N HIS A 275 9.79 -9.55 -20.77
CA HIS A 275 8.98 -8.41 -21.22
C HIS A 275 9.82 -7.26 -21.77
N GLY A 276 11.12 -7.47 -22.00
CA GLY A 276 12.01 -6.46 -22.60
C GLY A 276 12.24 -5.22 -21.74
N LEU A 277 12.11 -5.36 -20.42
CA LEU A 277 12.33 -4.30 -19.44
C LEU A 277 13.79 -4.27 -18.97
N GLN A 278 14.17 -3.19 -18.28
CA GLN A 278 15.43 -3.14 -17.56
C GLN A 278 15.46 -4.24 -16.49
N VAL A 279 16.47 -5.11 -16.54
CA VAL A 279 16.63 -6.24 -15.61
C VAL A 279 17.43 -5.78 -14.40
N ASP A 280 16.77 -5.11 -13.47
CA ASP A 280 17.36 -4.61 -12.23
C ASP A 280 16.83 -5.33 -10.98
N GLY A 281 15.83 -6.21 -11.15
CA GLY A 281 15.20 -6.94 -10.05
C GLY A 281 14.29 -6.08 -9.19
N VAL A 282 13.86 -4.94 -9.72
CA VAL A 282 13.06 -3.96 -9.02
C VAL A 282 11.71 -3.70 -9.70
N VAL A 283 10.63 -3.79 -8.94
CA VAL A 283 9.26 -3.66 -9.46
C VAL A 283 8.78 -2.22 -9.39
N GLY A 284 9.40 -1.35 -10.19
CA GLY A 284 8.93 0.02 -10.41
C GLY A 284 7.72 0.09 -11.36
N ARG A 285 7.25 1.31 -11.64
CA ARG A 285 6.04 1.59 -12.45
C ARG A 285 6.01 0.88 -13.81
N GLN A 286 7.13 0.77 -14.50
CA GLN A 286 7.22 0.07 -15.80
C GLN A 286 6.97 -1.43 -15.62
N THR A 287 7.62 -2.05 -14.64
CA THR A 287 7.42 -3.46 -14.27
C THR A 287 5.98 -3.72 -13.81
N GLN A 288 5.39 -2.82 -13.02
CA GLN A 288 3.99 -2.93 -12.58
C GLN A 288 2.99 -2.81 -13.74
N THR A 289 3.24 -1.89 -14.68
CA THR A 289 2.40 -1.73 -15.87
C THR A 289 2.46 -2.98 -16.74
N ALA A 290 3.67 -3.52 -16.96
CA ALA A 290 3.85 -4.75 -17.70
C ALA A 290 3.19 -5.95 -17.00
N LEU A 291 3.29 -6.06 -15.66
CA LEU A 291 2.59 -7.08 -14.87
C LEU A 291 1.07 -6.99 -15.06
N GLY A 292 0.49 -5.79 -14.98
CA GLY A 292 -0.93 -5.58 -15.20
C GLY A 292 -1.39 -5.95 -16.62
N GLN A 293 -0.58 -5.62 -17.63
CA GLN A 293 -0.84 -6.00 -19.02
C GLN A 293 -0.73 -7.51 -19.24
N ALA A 294 0.31 -8.15 -18.69
CA ALA A 294 0.51 -9.60 -18.77
C ALA A 294 -0.64 -10.35 -18.08
N LEU A 295 -1.10 -9.90 -16.91
CA LEU A 295 -2.26 -10.47 -16.21
C LEU A 295 -3.55 -10.29 -17.01
N SER A 296 -3.76 -9.11 -17.60
CA SER A 296 -4.94 -8.83 -18.44
C SER A 296 -4.93 -9.69 -19.70
N GLN A 297 -3.77 -9.87 -20.34
CA GLN A 297 -3.60 -10.74 -21.50
C GLN A 297 -3.74 -12.22 -21.14
N HIS A 298 -3.23 -12.64 -19.97
CA HIS A 298 -3.42 -13.98 -19.45
C HIS A 298 -4.91 -14.25 -19.20
N THR A 299 -5.64 -13.27 -18.63
CA THR A 299 -7.08 -13.33 -18.42
C THR A 299 -7.87 -13.31 -19.73
N ALA A 300 -7.47 -12.50 -20.71
CA ALA A 300 -8.11 -12.41 -22.02
C ALA A 300 -7.85 -13.65 -22.88
N LYS A 301 -6.66 -14.24 -22.82
CA LYS A 301 -6.31 -15.50 -23.50
C LYS A 301 -7.02 -16.70 -22.85
N GLN A 302 -7.31 -16.62 -21.55
CA GLN A 302 -8.21 -17.54 -20.85
C GLN A 302 -9.70 -17.32 -21.19
N ALA A 303 -10.10 -16.09 -21.55
CA ALA A 303 -11.47 -15.75 -21.97
C ALA A 303 -11.73 -16.05 -23.46
N GLU A 304 -10.77 -15.84 -24.35
CA GLU A 304 -10.86 -16.19 -25.79
C GLU A 304 -10.83 -17.72 -26.01
N GLN A 305 -10.34 -18.51 -25.04
CA GLN A 305 -10.54 -19.96 -25.00
C GLN A 305 -11.97 -20.39 -24.63
N THR A 306 -12.91 -19.45 -24.45
CA THR A 306 -14.32 -19.75 -24.07
C THR A 306 -15.39 -19.35 -25.09
N VAL A 307 -15.07 -18.91 -26.31
CA VAL A 307 -16.11 -18.61 -27.34
C VAL A 307 -15.77 -19.03 -28.77
N THR A 308 -16.16 -20.25 -29.16
CA THR A 308 -16.80 -20.59 -30.47
C THR A 308 -17.46 -22.01 -30.39
N PRO A 309 -18.49 -22.32 -31.21
CA PRO A 309 -19.52 -23.33 -30.92
C PRO A 309 -19.30 -24.73 -31.53
N ALA A 310 -19.94 -25.73 -30.88
CA ALA A 310 -20.30 -27.08 -31.35
C ALA A 310 -19.21 -28.18 -31.58
N ALA A 311 -18.99 -28.97 -30.51
CA ALA A 311 -18.71 -30.44 -30.41
C ALA A 311 -17.38 -31.05 -30.93
N PRO A 312 -16.89 -32.20 -30.38
CA PRO A 312 -17.06 -32.78 -29.02
C PRO A 312 -15.74 -33.23 -28.33
N VAL A 313 -15.77 -33.26 -26.99
CA VAL A 313 -14.90 -33.97 -25.99
C VAL A 313 -13.38 -33.73 -26.05
N GLN A 314 -12.78 -33.13 -25.00
CA GLN A 314 -11.82 -33.77 -24.05
C GLN A 314 -11.67 -32.94 -22.75
N THR A 315 -12.15 -33.54 -21.65
CA THR A 315 -11.92 -33.27 -20.21
C THR A 315 -12.01 -31.83 -19.67
N SER A 316 -13.23 -31.32 -19.46
CA SER A 316 -13.42 -30.34 -18.38
C SER A 316 -13.14 -31.05 -17.05
N SER A 317 -12.13 -30.61 -16.30
CA SER A 317 -11.91 -31.08 -14.93
C SER A 317 -13.23 -31.05 -14.15
N PRO A 318 -13.56 -32.09 -13.36
CA PRO A 318 -14.78 -32.08 -12.57
C PRO A 318 -14.83 -30.84 -11.67
N LEU A 319 -16.03 -30.36 -11.34
CA LEU A 319 -16.16 -29.26 -10.39
C LEU A 319 -15.72 -29.71 -8.99
N LEU A 320 -15.28 -28.78 -8.15
CA LEU A 320 -14.95 -29.05 -6.74
C LEU A 320 -16.12 -29.68 -5.97
N SER A 321 -17.35 -29.36 -6.35
CA SER A 321 -18.57 -29.95 -5.82
C SER A 321 -18.87 -31.37 -6.32
N ASP A 322 -18.19 -31.83 -7.37
CA ASP A 322 -18.33 -33.20 -7.88
C ASP A 322 -17.52 -34.16 -7.01
N SER A 323 -18.14 -35.26 -6.57
CA SER A 323 -17.51 -36.28 -5.73
C SER A 323 -16.28 -36.94 -6.37
N ARG A 324 -16.12 -36.83 -7.69
CA ARG A 324 -14.96 -37.34 -8.43
C ARG A 324 -13.76 -36.40 -8.40
N HIS A 325 -13.92 -35.17 -7.90
CA HIS A 325 -12.81 -34.23 -7.78
C HIS A 325 -11.90 -34.63 -6.61
N PRO A 326 -10.57 -34.67 -6.79
CA PRO A 326 -9.63 -35.11 -5.74
C PRO A 326 -9.74 -34.25 -4.46
N ASP A 327 -10.02 -32.96 -4.61
CA ASP A 327 -10.21 -32.03 -3.49
C ASP A 327 -11.67 -31.87 -3.03
N ASN A 328 -12.59 -32.72 -3.48
CA ASN A 328 -14.00 -32.65 -3.07
C ASN A 328 -14.17 -32.76 -1.54
N ALA A 329 -13.34 -33.56 -0.87
CA ALA A 329 -13.36 -33.69 0.59
C ALA A 329 -13.01 -32.36 1.29
N MET A 330 -11.99 -31.66 0.79
CA MET A 330 -11.59 -30.35 1.33
C MET A 330 -12.68 -29.30 1.05
N TYR A 331 -13.28 -29.34 -0.14
CA TYR A 331 -14.41 -28.49 -0.52
C TYR A 331 -15.63 -28.70 0.38
N ASN A 332 -16.07 -29.94 0.59
CA ASN A 332 -17.19 -30.24 1.47
C ASN A 332 -16.89 -29.83 2.92
N GLY A 333 -15.64 -29.97 3.37
CA GLY A 333 -15.20 -29.50 4.69
C GLY A 333 -15.30 -27.98 4.84
N ALA A 334 -14.92 -27.22 3.80
CA ALA A 334 -15.07 -25.77 3.77
C ALA A 334 -16.55 -25.34 3.74
N VAL A 335 -17.36 -25.98 2.88
CA VAL A 335 -18.82 -25.76 2.81
C VAL A 335 -19.46 -25.98 4.17
N SER A 336 -19.20 -27.12 4.81
CA SER A 336 -19.78 -27.47 6.11
C SER A 336 -19.43 -26.44 7.18
N LYS A 337 -18.19 -25.93 7.20
CA LYS A 337 -17.75 -24.91 8.16
C LYS A 337 -18.40 -23.56 7.90
N LEU A 338 -18.53 -23.16 6.64
CA LEU A 338 -19.24 -21.94 6.30
C LEU A 338 -20.73 -22.02 6.65
N GLU A 339 -21.36 -23.19 6.47
CA GLU A 339 -22.76 -23.41 6.84
C GLU A 339 -22.99 -23.25 8.36
N THR A 340 -22.00 -23.53 9.22
CA THR A 340 -22.13 -23.33 10.67
C THR A 340 -22.35 -21.87 11.07
N PHE A 341 -22.03 -20.91 10.20
CA PHE A 341 -22.26 -19.48 10.46
C PHE A 341 -23.71 -19.06 10.18
N GLY A 342 -24.50 -19.85 9.45
CA GLY A 342 -25.88 -19.50 9.08
C GLY A 342 -26.00 -18.09 8.48
N GLU A 343 -27.02 -17.33 8.89
CA GLU A 343 -27.22 -15.94 8.45
C GLU A 343 -26.07 -15.00 8.85
N ARG A 344 -25.33 -15.31 9.94
CA ARG A 344 -24.15 -14.55 10.37
C ARG A 344 -22.95 -14.74 9.45
N GLY A 345 -22.98 -15.78 8.62
CA GLY A 345 -22.03 -15.99 7.52
C GLY A 345 -22.18 -14.94 6.43
N GLY A 346 -23.36 -14.29 6.32
CA GLY A 346 -23.68 -13.19 5.40
C GLY A 346 -23.61 -13.57 3.91
N PHE A 347 -23.82 -14.83 3.57
CA PHE A 347 -24.01 -15.27 2.19
C PHE A 347 -25.47 -15.06 1.80
N ALA A 348 -25.73 -14.43 0.66
CA ALA A 348 -27.10 -14.17 0.21
C ALA A 348 -27.83 -15.46 -0.18
N ASN A 349 -27.10 -16.49 -0.60
CA ASN A 349 -27.64 -17.79 -0.96
C ASN A 349 -26.58 -18.90 -0.88
N ARG A 350 -27.03 -20.15 -1.05
CA ARG A 350 -26.14 -21.32 -1.01
C ARG A 350 -25.09 -21.33 -2.12
N GLN A 351 -25.41 -20.78 -3.29
CA GLN A 351 -24.48 -20.70 -4.41
C GLN A 351 -23.28 -19.80 -4.07
N GLU A 352 -23.52 -18.67 -3.42
CA GLU A 352 -22.48 -17.75 -2.96
C GLU A 352 -21.60 -18.38 -1.86
N LEU A 353 -22.20 -19.15 -0.95
CA LEU A 353 -21.46 -19.94 0.05
C LEU A 353 -20.57 -20.99 -0.65
N GLN A 354 -21.08 -21.66 -1.67
CA GLN A 354 -20.37 -22.68 -2.45
C GLN A 354 -19.22 -22.08 -3.27
N GLN A 355 -19.41 -20.89 -3.84
CA GLN A 355 -18.36 -20.11 -4.51
C GLN A 355 -17.26 -19.74 -3.52
N ALA A 356 -17.65 -19.23 -2.34
CA ALA A 356 -16.70 -18.90 -1.29
C ALA A 356 -15.92 -20.12 -0.80
N ALA A 357 -16.59 -21.27 -0.61
CA ALA A 357 -15.92 -22.52 -0.29
C ALA A 357 -14.92 -22.95 -1.37
N GLY A 358 -15.26 -22.78 -2.65
CA GLY A 358 -14.37 -23.06 -3.77
C GLY A 358 -13.10 -22.21 -3.72
N GLN A 359 -13.25 -20.91 -3.42
CA GLN A 359 -12.10 -20.02 -3.28
C GLN A 359 -11.25 -20.35 -2.05
N ILE A 360 -11.87 -20.71 -0.93
CA ILE A 360 -11.15 -21.15 0.27
C ILE A 360 -10.29 -22.37 -0.03
N VAL A 361 -10.78 -23.35 -0.79
CA VAL A 361 -10.01 -24.54 -1.19
C VAL A 361 -8.82 -24.17 -2.06
N PHE A 362 -9.02 -23.26 -3.02
CA PHE A 362 -7.93 -22.79 -3.88
C PHE A 362 -6.83 -22.11 -3.07
N GLU A 363 -7.17 -21.12 -2.25
CA GLU A 363 -6.20 -20.39 -1.43
C GLU A 363 -5.50 -21.31 -0.40
N ALA A 364 -6.24 -22.25 0.20
CA ALA A 364 -5.66 -23.26 1.08
C ALA A 364 -4.62 -24.11 0.35
N LYS A 365 -4.93 -24.57 -0.87
CA LYS A 365 -4.03 -25.42 -1.65
C LYS A 365 -2.77 -24.67 -2.13
N VAL A 366 -2.92 -23.41 -2.53
CA VAL A 366 -1.79 -22.52 -2.87
C VAL A 366 -0.88 -22.30 -1.66
N SER A 367 -1.45 -22.19 -0.46
CA SER A 367 -0.66 -22.08 0.79
C SER A 367 -0.05 -23.41 1.26
N GLY A 368 -0.20 -24.48 0.48
CA GLY A 368 0.32 -25.82 0.78
C GLY A 368 -0.50 -26.59 1.83
N MET A 369 -1.68 -26.10 2.23
CA MET A 369 -2.57 -26.85 3.11
C MET A 369 -3.08 -28.10 2.40
N GLN A 370 -3.05 -29.20 3.14
CA GLN A 370 -3.56 -30.51 2.70
C GLN A 370 -4.99 -30.75 3.19
N ARG A 371 -5.44 -29.97 4.19
CA ARG A 371 -6.82 -29.96 4.68
C ARG A 371 -7.17 -28.62 5.31
N ILE A 372 -8.45 -28.37 5.50
CA ILE A 372 -8.96 -27.23 6.26
C ILE A 372 -9.56 -27.81 7.52
N ASP A 373 -9.05 -27.41 8.70
CA ASP A 373 -9.51 -27.83 10.02
C ASP A 373 -10.48 -26.80 10.63
N HIS A 374 -10.27 -25.51 10.39
CA HIS A 374 -11.23 -24.45 10.75
C HIS A 374 -11.41 -23.42 9.62
N VAL A 375 -12.60 -22.82 9.58
CA VAL A 375 -12.84 -21.56 8.84
C VAL A 375 -13.27 -20.56 9.89
N VAL A 376 -12.66 -19.37 9.92
CA VAL A 376 -12.95 -18.35 10.95
C VAL A 376 -13.19 -17.00 10.29
N PRO A 377 -14.33 -16.31 10.54
CA PRO A 377 -14.54 -14.97 10.02
C PRO A 377 -13.57 -13.99 10.70
N ASN A 378 -13.06 -13.03 9.94
CA ASN A 378 -12.27 -11.96 10.53
C ASN A 378 -13.16 -11.05 11.41
N LYS A 379 -12.56 -10.36 12.40
CA LYS A 379 -13.28 -9.51 13.37
C LYS A 379 -14.06 -8.34 12.73
N ARG A 380 -13.76 -7.99 11.48
CA ARG A 380 -14.34 -6.88 10.71
C ARG A 380 -15.36 -7.34 9.64
N GLY A 381 -15.55 -8.65 9.47
CA GLY A 381 -16.46 -9.24 8.49
C GLY A 381 -15.96 -9.24 7.03
N GLU A 382 -14.70 -8.87 6.79
CA GLU A 382 -14.15 -8.63 5.43
C GLU A 382 -13.68 -9.92 4.73
N GLY A 383 -13.65 -11.06 5.42
CA GLY A 383 -13.12 -12.30 4.87
C GLY A 383 -13.06 -13.43 5.88
N PHE A 384 -12.52 -14.56 5.44
CA PHE A 384 -12.39 -15.78 6.22
C PHE A 384 -10.93 -16.22 6.31
N PHE A 385 -10.55 -16.83 7.44
CA PHE A 385 -9.30 -17.56 7.54
C PHE A 385 -9.59 -19.05 7.37
N ALA A 386 -8.98 -19.68 6.37
CA ALA A 386 -8.84 -21.13 6.34
C ALA A 386 -7.66 -21.49 7.25
N VAL A 387 -7.84 -22.49 8.10
CA VAL A 387 -6.85 -22.87 9.11
C VAL A 387 -6.64 -24.38 9.07
N GLN A 388 -5.39 -24.81 9.09
CA GLN A 388 -4.99 -26.20 9.27
C GLN A 388 -4.20 -26.33 10.59
N GLY A 389 -4.60 -27.29 11.44
CA GLY A 389 -4.09 -27.45 12.80
C GLY A 389 -5.02 -26.87 13.88
N GLU A 390 -4.70 -27.18 15.14
CA GLU A 390 -5.44 -26.71 16.31
C GLU A 390 -5.27 -25.19 16.50
N MET A 391 -6.34 -24.48 16.91
CA MET A 391 -6.31 -23.02 17.03
C MET A 391 -5.31 -22.47 18.07
N THR A 392 -4.83 -23.33 18.97
CA THR A 392 -3.84 -23.01 19.99
C THR A 392 -2.42 -23.48 19.63
N ASP A 393 -2.26 -24.20 18.52
CA ASP A 393 -0.96 -24.69 18.06
C ASP A 393 -0.20 -23.57 17.32
N PRO A 394 1.00 -23.17 17.78
CA PRO A 394 1.81 -22.18 17.06
C PRO A 394 2.26 -22.64 15.67
N ALA A 395 2.22 -23.95 15.37
CA ALA A 395 2.51 -24.50 14.04
C ALA A 395 1.28 -24.51 13.11
N MET A 396 0.14 -23.99 13.55
CA MET A 396 -1.06 -23.88 12.71
C MET A 396 -0.77 -23.08 11.43
N GLN A 397 -1.24 -23.60 10.30
CA GLN A 397 -1.21 -22.87 9.04
C GLN A 397 -2.50 -22.08 8.91
N ARG A 398 -2.44 -20.85 8.41
CA ARG A 398 -3.62 -20.05 8.11
C ARG A 398 -3.45 -19.27 6.82
N VAL A 399 -4.52 -19.18 6.04
CA VAL A 399 -4.60 -18.34 4.85
C VAL A 399 -5.85 -17.48 4.94
N PHE A 400 -5.70 -16.19 4.62
CA PHE A 400 -6.81 -15.26 4.55
C PHE A 400 -7.44 -15.30 3.16
N VAL A 401 -8.75 -15.29 3.11
CA VAL A 401 -9.55 -15.31 1.89
C VAL A 401 -10.48 -14.10 1.93
N ASP A 402 -10.30 -13.19 0.97
CA ASP A 402 -11.12 -11.99 0.84
C ASP A 402 -12.56 -12.35 0.50
N ARG A 403 -13.52 -11.75 1.21
CA ARG A 403 -14.93 -12.05 1.03
C ARG A 403 -15.45 -11.64 -0.34
N ALA A 404 -15.09 -10.45 -0.83
CA ALA A 404 -15.58 -9.96 -2.11
C ALA A 404 -15.00 -10.81 -3.26
N GLN A 405 -13.77 -11.26 -3.14
CA GLN A 405 -13.18 -12.23 -4.08
C GLN A 405 -13.90 -13.58 -4.02
N ALA A 406 -14.13 -14.11 -2.81
CA ALA A 406 -14.79 -15.39 -2.58
C ALA A 406 -16.25 -15.42 -3.09
N GLN A 407 -16.95 -14.29 -3.03
CA GLN A 407 -18.35 -14.15 -3.46
C GLN A 407 -18.50 -13.90 -4.97
N ASN A 408 -17.51 -13.28 -5.62
CA ASN A 408 -17.60 -12.92 -7.05
C ASN A 408 -16.93 -13.93 -7.99
N GLN A 409 -16.26 -14.96 -7.45
CA GLN A 409 -15.57 -15.96 -8.24
C GLN A 409 -16.45 -17.20 -8.49
N PRO A 410 -16.73 -17.57 -9.76
CA PRO A 410 -17.49 -18.77 -10.06
C PRO A 410 -16.79 -20.05 -9.58
N LEU A 411 -17.59 -21.04 -9.15
CA LEU A 411 -17.08 -22.32 -8.65
C LEU A 411 -16.29 -23.08 -9.74
N GLU A 412 -16.70 -22.93 -11.00
CA GLU A 412 -16.02 -23.47 -12.18
C GLU A 412 -14.58 -22.96 -12.28
N GLN A 413 -14.37 -21.68 -11.98
CA GLN A 413 -13.06 -21.05 -12.05
C GLN A 413 -12.16 -21.55 -10.91
N SER A 414 -12.66 -21.58 -9.67
CA SER A 414 -11.90 -22.14 -8.55
C SER A 414 -11.60 -23.63 -8.75
N SER A 415 -12.52 -24.39 -9.38
CA SER A 415 -12.30 -25.82 -9.69
C SER A 415 -11.16 -26.04 -10.69
N ARG A 416 -11.08 -25.19 -11.73
CA ARG A 416 -9.96 -25.25 -12.70
C ARG A 416 -8.65 -24.87 -12.02
N GLN A 417 -8.65 -23.80 -11.23
CA GLN A 417 -7.45 -23.34 -10.52
C GLN A 417 -6.92 -24.38 -9.52
N VAL A 418 -7.80 -25.07 -8.80
CA VAL A 418 -7.39 -26.16 -7.90
C VAL A 418 -6.83 -27.35 -8.68
N ALA A 419 -7.42 -27.71 -9.82
CA ALA A 419 -6.91 -28.79 -10.65
C ALA A 419 -5.52 -28.46 -11.23
N GLU A 420 -5.32 -27.22 -11.71
CA GLU A 420 -4.02 -26.73 -12.18
C GLU A 420 -2.97 -26.75 -11.08
N GLU A 421 -3.31 -26.30 -9.86
CA GLU A 421 -2.39 -26.32 -8.73
C GLU A 421 -2.02 -27.76 -8.31
N SER A 422 -2.99 -28.68 -8.33
CA SER A 422 -2.73 -30.11 -8.09
C SER A 422 -1.72 -30.69 -9.06
N GLN A 423 -1.85 -30.35 -10.34
CA GLN A 423 -0.94 -30.81 -11.39
C GLN A 423 0.46 -30.19 -11.22
N ARG A 424 0.54 -28.90 -10.88
CA ARG A 424 1.80 -28.21 -10.59
C ARG A 424 2.54 -28.86 -9.40
N GLN A 425 1.83 -29.18 -8.33
CA GLN A 425 2.40 -29.84 -7.15
C GLN A 425 2.90 -31.26 -7.47
N ALA A 426 2.12 -32.04 -8.22
CA ALA A 426 2.53 -33.38 -8.65
C ALA A 426 3.79 -33.36 -9.54
N GLN A 427 3.89 -32.38 -10.46
CA GLN A 427 5.07 -32.22 -11.32
C GLN A 427 6.32 -31.85 -10.52
N GLN A 428 6.20 -30.94 -9.54
CA GLN A 428 7.31 -30.60 -8.63
C GLN A 428 7.78 -31.78 -7.79
N GLN A 429 6.86 -32.59 -7.28
CA GLN A 429 7.20 -33.79 -6.51
C GLN A 429 7.92 -34.82 -7.39
N ALA A 430 7.48 -35.03 -8.64
CA ALA A 430 8.14 -35.92 -9.58
C ALA A 430 9.56 -35.44 -9.98
N LEU A 431 9.74 -34.13 -10.14
CA LEU A 431 11.06 -33.53 -10.42
C LEU A 431 12.01 -33.65 -9.22
N THR A 432 11.49 -33.47 -8.01
CA THR A 432 12.28 -33.62 -6.77
C THR A 432 12.71 -35.07 -6.56
N GLN A 433 11.81 -36.04 -6.83
CA GLN A 433 12.11 -37.47 -6.71
C GLN A 433 13.17 -37.94 -7.72
N ARG A 434 13.13 -37.44 -8.97
CA ARG A 434 14.17 -37.73 -9.99
C ARG A 434 15.55 -37.17 -9.62
N HIS A 435 15.61 -36.04 -8.91
CA HIS A 435 16.85 -35.46 -8.40
C HIS A 435 17.43 -36.24 -7.21
N THR A 436 16.58 -36.89 -6.39
CA THR A 436 17.04 -37.77 -5.30
C THR A 436 17.50 -39.15 -5.78
N GLU A 437 16.92 -39.69 -6.86
CA GLU A 437 17.35 -40.98 -7.43
C GLU A 437 18.67 -40.90 -8.22
N THR A 438 19.03 -39.72 -8.75
CA THR A 438 20.31 -39.51 -9.46
C THR A 438 21.51 -39.30 -8.52
N ARG A 439 21.27 -39.13 -7.22
CA ARG A 439 22.31 -39.19 -6.17
C ARG A 439 22.21 -40.52 -5.42
N GLY A 440 22.55 -41.60 -6.11
CA GLY A 440 22.75 -42.90 -5.48
C GLY A 440 23.81 -42.82 -4.35
N PRO A 441 23.72 -43.68 -3.31
CA PRO A 441 24.61 -43.62 -2.17
C PRO A 441 26.03 -44.00 -2.60
N THR A 442 26.97 -43.06 -2.47
CA THR A 442 28.39 -43.38 -2.56
C THR A 442 28.74 -44.24 -1.35
N MET A 443 28.96 -45.55 -1.57
CA MET A 443 29.51 -46.48 -0.59
C MET A 443 30.94 -46.13 -0.19
#